data_AF-A0A4Y8LWN0-F1
#
_entry.id   AF-A0A4Y8LWN0-F1
#
_cell.length_a   1.000
_cell.length_b   1.000
_cell.length_c   1.000
_cell.angle_alpha   90.00
_cell.angle_beta   90.00
_cell.angle_gamma   90.00
#
_symmetry.space_group_name_H-M   'P 1'
#
loop_
_entity.id
_entity.type
_entity.pdbx_description
1 polymer ?
#
loop_
_entity_poly.entity_id
_entity_poly.type
_entity_poly.pdbx_seq_one_letter_code
_entity_poly.pdbx_strand_id
1 'polypeptide(L)'
;MKRLLQFGLAIIFAAMLFAPSQVSAYSYGDANTEEVAETFKLVETALNGPAPDWNAAEEAYKVRKSEIKSHFGDAVASILDHNFQAKDVNLTLSNFKAVLVLNLDRRFNYALADLNDYAQAKLLLAKAKSTYATLQPHMELDAGEIDKAFEDALTALGNPGLFGVGKKEPDPEAFKSNVSFIQNKISLLFPLQGAEGEEASPSLPVDEPVQHAPLERTQKTNVGVTIVVIAAMAAIGGFIIWWMRRKK
;
A
#
# COMPACT_ATOMS: atom_id res chain seq x y z
N MET A 1 6.62 12.98 -51.81
CA MET A 1 5.68 12.40 -50.81
C MET A 1 6.30 11.24 -50.02
N LYS A 2 6.83 10.18 -50.66
CA LYS A 2 7.44 9.03 -49.93
C LYS A 2 8.57 9.41 -48.96
N ARG A 3 9.48 10.32 -49.35
CA ARG A 3 10.60 10.75 -48.48
C ARG A 3 10.16 11.57 -47.27
N LEU A 4 9.17 12.46 -47.43
CA LEU A 4 8.59 13.24 -46.32
C LEU A 4 7.81 12.34 -45.34
N LEU A 5 7.12 11.32 -45.83
CA LEU A 5 6.46 10.32 -44.99
C LEU A 5 7.47 9.48 -44.20
N GLN A 6 8.58 9.09 -44.83
CA GLN A 6 9.68 8.36 -44.18
C GLN A 6 10.39 9.20 -43.12
N PHE A 7 10.63 10.49 -43.37
CA PHE A 7 11.18 11.40 -42.38
C PHE A 7 10.21 11.61 -41.21
N GLY A 8 8.91 11.76 -41.47
CA GLY A 8 7.90 11.84 -40.41
C GLY A 8 7.86 10.58 -39.54
N LEU A 9 7.94 9.40 -40.15
CA LEU A 9 7.93 8.13 -39.42
C LEU A 9 9.20 7.93 -38.58
N ALA A 10 10.36 8.35 -39.09
CA ALA A 10 11.63 8.29 -38.35
C ALA A 10 11.65 9.21 -37.12
N ILE A 11 11.03 10.39 -37.21
CA ILE A 11 10.90 11.32 -36.08
C ILE A 11 9.96 10.76 -35.02
N ILE A 12 8.84 10.14 -35.42
CA ILE A 12 7.91 9.48 -34.48
C ILE A 12 8.60 8.29 -33.79
N PHE A 13 9.37 7.50 -34.53
CA PHE A 13 10.13 6.39 -33.96
C PHE A 13 11.21 6.86 -32.97
N ALA A 14 11.94 7.93 -33.30
CA ALA A 14 12.90 8.54 -32.38
C ALA A 14 12.22 9.10 -31.13
N ALA A 15 11.04 9.72 -31.26
CA ALA A 15 10.29 10.23 -30.11
C ALA A 15 9.79 9.12 -29.16
N MET A 16 9.51 7.92 -29.68
CA MET A 16 9.16 6.76 -28.86
C MET A 16 10.33 6.20 -28.05
N LEU A 17 11.58 6.38 -28.49
CA LEU A 17 12.77 5.95 -27.76
C LEU A 17 13.11 6.85 -26.56
N PHE A 18 12.59 8.07 -26.53
CA PHE A 18 12.75 9.02 -25.42
C PHE A 18 11.47 9.18 -24.58
N ALA A 19 10.44 8.37 -24.84
CA ALA A 19 9.28 8.34 -23.98
C ALA A 19 9.71 7.81 -22.59
N PRO A 20 9.41 8.52 -21.48
CA PRO A 20 9.78 8.08 -20.15
C PRO A 20 9.22 6.66 -19.92
N SER A 21 10.10 5.74 -19.55
CA SER A 21 9.76 4.35 -19.27
C SER A 21 8.79 4.30 -18.09
N GLN A 22 7.60 3.81 -18.41
CA GLN A 22 6.57 3.25 -17.54
C GLN A 22 6.59 3.76 -16.10
N VAL A 23 5.77 4.77 -15.85
CA VAL A 23 5.09 4.90 -14.55
C VAL A 23 4.44 3.55 -14.30
N SER A 24 4.96 2.77 -13.35
CA SER A 24 4.27 1.59 -12.83
C SER A 24 2.87 2.04 -12.49
N ALA A 25 1.88 1.53 -13.21
CA ALA A 25 0.50 1.74 -12.84
C ALA A 25 0.32 1.08 -11.47
N TYR A 26 0.44 1.89 -10.42
CA TYR A 26 0.10 1.49 -9.07
C TYR A 26 -1.26 0.82 -9.14
N SER A 27 -1.36 -0.40 -8.60
CA SER A 27 -2.60 -1.16 -8.58
C SER A 27 -3.58 -0.52 -7.58
N TYR A 28 -4.18 0.60 -7.98
CA TYR A 28 -5.23 1.30 -7.23
C TYR A 28 -6.57 0.53 -7.25
N GLY A 29 -6.62 -0.63 -7.90
CA GLY A 29 -7.85 -1.38 -8.15
C GLY A 29 -8.15 -2.48 -7.14
N ASP A 30 -7.16 -2.99 -6.41
CA ASP A 30 -7.37 -4.01 -5.39
C ASP A 30 -7.48 -3.35 -4.01
N ALA A 31 -8.67 -3.47 -3.39
CA ALA A 31 -8.92 -2.95 -2.05
C ALA A 31 -7.99 -3.58 -1.00
N ASN A 32 -7.50 -4.80 -1.25
CA ASN A 32 -6.62 -5.53 -0.35
C ASN A 32 -5.14 -5.13 -0.50
N THR A 33 -4.78 -4.34 -1.52
CA THR A 33 -3.42 -3.78 -1.66
C THR A 33 -3.04 -3.07 -0.38
N GLU A 34 -1.83 -3.33 0.12
CA GLU A 34 -1.31 -2.63 1.28
C GLU A 34 -0.11 -1.78 0.87
N GLU A 35 -0.32 -0.47 0.82
CA GLU A 35 0.60 0.47 0.19
C GLU A 35 1.97 0.54 0.87
N VAL A 36 2.03 0.35 2.20
CA VAL A 36 3.31 0.26 2.91
C VAL A 36 4.08 -0.99 2.50
N ALA A 37 3.39 -2.11 2.28
CA ALA A 37 3.98 -3.36 1.80
C ALA A 37 4.43 -3.27 0.34
N GLU A 38 3.63 -2.64 -0.54
CA GLU A 38 4.03 -2.37 -1.93
C GLU A 38 5.25 -1.45 -2.00
N THR A 39 5.32 -0.44 -1.12
CA THR A 39 6.48 0.44 -1.02
C THR A 39 7.74 -0.33 -0.62
N PHE A 40 7.63 -1.26 0.34
CA PHE A 40 8.75 -2.13 0.69
C PHE A 40 9.24 -2.95 -0.50
N LYS A 41 8.34 -3.56 -1.29
CA LYS A 41 8.73 -4.34 -2.48
C LYS A 41 9.51 -3.50 -3.49
N LEU A 42 9.11 -2.24 -3.69
CA LEU A 42 9.82 -1.30 -4.57
C LEU A 42 11.21 -0.96 -4.02
N VAL A 43 11.30 -0.64 -2.72
CA VAL A 43 12.57 -0.37 -2.03
C VAL A 43 13.49 -1.58 -2.11
N GLU A 44 12.99 -2.76 -1.80
CA GLU A 44 13.74 -4.00 -1.86
C GLU A 44 14.26 -4.30 -3.26
N THR A 45 13.40 -4.19 -4.27
CA THR A 45 13.78 -4.40 -5.67
C THR A 45 14.89 -3.44 -6.10
N ALA A 46 14.80 -2.17 -5.68
CA ALA A 46 15.81 -1.17 -6.00
C ALA A 46 17.16 -1.43 -5.30
N LEU A 47 17.14 -1.98 -4.08
CA LEU A 47 18.35 -2.16 -3.27
C LEU A 47 19.03 -3.53 -3.43
N ASN A 48 18.29 -4.60 -3.74
CA ASN A 48 18.82 -5.99 -3.84
C ASN A 48 19.57 -6.30 -5.15
N GLY A 49 19.87 -5.29 -5.97
CA GLY A 49 20.67 -5.45 -7.20
C GLY A 49 22.19 -5.44 -6.96
N PRO A 50 23.01 -5.81 -7.97
CA PRO A 50 24.48 -5.74 -7.89
C PRO A 50 25.02 -4.31 -7.70
N ALA A 51 24.22 -3.30 -8.04
CA ALA A 51 24.43 -1.91 -7.71
C ALA A 51 23.10 -1.34 -7.17
N PRO A 52 22.99 -1.05 -5.86
CA PRO A 52 21.76 -0.53 -5.26
C PRO A 52 21.34 0.83 -5.85
N ASP A 53 20.09 0.94 -6.33
CA ASP A 53 19.50 2.18 -6.79
C ASP A 53 18.84 2.94 -5.62
N TRP A 54 19.68 3.70 -4.91
CA TRP A 54 19.23 4.50 -3.77
C TRP A 54 18.24 5.60 -4.15
N ASN A 55 18.29 6.13 -5.38
CA ASN A 55 17.38 7.19 -5.80
C ASN A 55 15.96 6.62 -5.96
N ALA A 56 15.82 5.51 -6.67
CA ALA A 56 14.53 4.84 -6.84
C ALA A 56 13.95 4.38 -5.49
N ALA A 57 14.80 3.83 -4.61
CA ALA A 57 14.38 3.40 -3.28
C ALA A 57 13.88 4.58 -2.42
N GLU A 58 14.61 5.69 -2.40
CA GLU A 58 14.23 6.87 -1.62
C GLU A 58 12.96 7.54 -2.18
N GLU A 59 12.80 7.59 -3.50
CA GLU A 59 11.56 8.07 -4.14
C GLU A 59 10.35 7.24 -3.74
N ALA A 60 10.46 5.91 -3.76
CA ALA A 60 9.40 5.01 -3.30
C ALA A 60 9.07 5.27 -1.81
N TYR A 61 10.07 5.32 -0.95
CA TYR A 61 9.88 5.55 0.49
C TYR A 61 9.21 6.90 0.80
N LYS A 62 9.61 7.99 0.12
CA LYS A 62 9.06 9.34 0.32
C LYS A 62 7.54 9.39 0.14
N VAL A 63 6.98 8.56 -0.76
CA VAL A 63 5.54 8.51 -1.02
C VAL A 63 4.75 8.02 0.20
N ARG A 64 5.33 7.16 1.06
CA ARG A 64 4.68 6.63 2.26
C ARG A 64 5.22 7.15 3.58
N LYS A 65 6.33 7.91 3.57
CA LYS A 65 6.95 8.46 4.79
C LYS A 65 5.96 9.18 5.72
N SER A 66 5.06 10.01 5.17
CA SER A 66 4.06 10.72 5.98
C SER A 66 3.07 9.77 6.67
N GLU A 67 2.66 8.70 5.99
CA GLU A 67 1.80 7.65 6.57
C GLU A 67 2.52 6.89 7.67
N ILE A 68 3.77 6.46 7.42
CA ILE A 68 4.62 5.78 8.40
C ILE A 68 4.78 6.64 9.66
N LYS A 69 5.12 7.93 9.48
CA LYS A 69 5.23 8.90 10.57
C LYS A 69 3.91 9.07 11.34
N SER A 70 2.79 9.21 10.64
CA SER A 70 1.49 9.43 11.26
C SER A 70 0.99 8.24 12.08
N HIS A 71 1.35 7.01 11.70
CA HIS A 71 0.86 5.81 12.37
C HIS A 71 1.84 5.19 13.37
N PHE A 72 3.14 5.39 13.16
CA PHE A 72 4.20 4.75 13.97
C PHE A 72 5.12 5.76 14.67
N GLY A 73 4.91 7.05 14.45
CA GLY A 73 5.63 8.13 15.12
C GLY A 73 6.89 8.59 14.38
N ASP A 74 7.40 9.74 14.84
CA ASP A 74 8.56 10.41 14.25
C ASP A 74 9.84 9.57 14.34
N ALA A 75 10.04 8.90 15.47
CA ALA A 75 11.23 8.08 15.70
C ALA A 75 11.39 6.98 14.63
N VAL A 76 10.31 6.27 14.28
CA VAL A 76 10.33 5.20 13.27
C VAL A 76 10.67 5.77 11.88
N ALA A 77 10.07 6.90 11.52
CA ALA A 77 10.38 7.56 10.26
C ALA A 77 11.84 8.04 10.21
N SER A 78 12.35 8.61 11.30
CA SER A 78 13.75 9.06 11.40
C SER A 78 14.75 7.92 11.32
N ILE A 79 14.47 6.75 11.90
CA ILE A 79 15.31 5.56 11.75
C ILE A 79 15.46 5.21 10.26
N LEU A 80 14.35 5.16 9.50
CA LEU A 80 14.42 4.89 8.06
C LEU A 80 15.19 5.99 7.33
N ASP A 81 14.93 7.27 7.62
CA ASP A 81 15.69 8.39 7.04
C ASP A 81 17.21 8.22 7.23
N HIS A 82 17.64 7.86 8.43
CA HIS A 82 19.05 7.62 8.72
C HIS A 82 19.60 6.43 7.94
N ASN A 83 18.84 5.33 7.81
CA ASN A 83 19.28 4.17 7.03
C ASN A 83 19.48 4.52 5.55
N PHE A 84 18.54 5.28 4.96
CA PHE A 84 18.65 5.77 3.58
C PHE A 84 19.85 6.71 3.40
N GLN A 85 20.12 7.60 4.36
CA GLN A 85 21.28 8.49 4.33
C GLN A 85 22.61 7.73 4.45
N ALA A 86 22.66 6.74 5.34
CA ALA A 86 23.82 5.90 5.56
C ALA A 86 24.10 4.95 4.37
N LYS A 87 23.10 4.75 3.49
CA LYS A 87 23.16 3.82 2.36
C LYS A 87 23.51 2.39 2.79
N ASP A 88 22.99 1.97 3.93
CA ASP A 88 23.12 0.61 4.43
C ASP A 88 21.92 -0.22 3.95
N VAL A 89 22.14 -1.09 2.96
CA VAL A 89 21.09 -1.95 2.39
C VAL A 89 20.49 -2.86 3.47
N ASN A 90 21.34 -3.52 4.26
CA ASN A 90 20.88 -4.52 5.23
C ASN A 90 20.05 -3.87 6.33
N LEU A 91 20.53 -2.75 6.87
CA LEU A 91 19.84 -2.04 7.93
C LEU A 91 18.54 -1.39 7.41
N THR A 92 18.57 -0.84 6.19
CA THR A 92 17.37 -0.28 5.55
C THR A 92 16.29 -1.35 5.39
N LEU A 93 16.61 -2.48 4.77
CA LEU A 93 15.65 -3.55 4.53
C LEU A 93 15.19 -4.20 5.84
N SER A 94 16.08 -4.38 6.82
CA SER A 94 15.71 -4.92 8.14
C SER A 94 14.72 -4.01 8.86
N ASN A 95 15.00 -2.71 8.95
CA ASN A 95 14.11 -1.76 9.62
C ASN A 95 12.81 -1.52 8.85
N PHE A 96 12.82 -1.60 7.52
CA PHE A 96 11.58 -1.53 6.75
C PHE A 96 10.69 -2.75 6.98
N LYS A 97 11.27 -3.96 7.12
CA LYS A 97 10.53 -5.15 7.56
C LYS A 97 9.93 -4.98 8.96
N ALA A 98 10.66 -4.34 9.89
CA ALA A 98 10.10 -3.98 11.20
C ALA A 98 8.89 -3.03 11.08
N VAL A 99 8.91 -2.07 10.14
CA VAL A 99 7.75 -1.22 9.84
C VAL A 99 6.57 -2.03 9.28
N LEU A 100 6.81 -3.06 8.48
CA LEU A 100 5.75 -3.96 8.03
C LEU A 100 5.13 -4.74 9.21
N VAL A 101 5.90 -5.13 10.21
CA VAL A 101 5.39 -5.73 11.45
C VAL A 101 4.50 -4.75 12.21
N LEU A 102 4.93 -3.49 12.38
CA LEU A 102 4.09 -2.45 13.01
C LEU A 102 2.80 -2.22 12.22
N ASN A 103 2.86 -2.28 10.89
CA ASN A 103 1.70 -2.14 10.04
C ASN A 103 0.73 -3.32 10.14
N LEU A 104 1.26 -4.54 10.25
CA LEU A 104 0.48 -5.74 10.51
C LEU A 104 -0.30 -5.60 11.83
N ASP A 105 0.40 -5.20 12.89
CA ASP A 105 -0.17 -4.97 14.21
C ASP A 105 -1.28 -3.90 14.17
N ARG A 106 -1.02 -2.76 13.51
CA ARG A 106 -2.02 -1.70 13.28
C ARG A 106 -3.31 -2.24 12.65
N ARG A 107 -3.19 -3.10 11.62
CA ARG A 107 -4.37 -3.65 10.92
C ARG A 107 -5.19 -4.57 11.84
N PHE A 108 -4.53 -5.38 12.64
CA PHE A 108 -5.22 -6.23 13.62
C PHE A 108 -5.90 -5.40 14.71
N ASN A 109 -5.23 -4.39 15.27
CA ASN A 109 -5.80 -3.54 16.31
C ASN A 109 -7.02 -2.76 15.81
N TYR A 110 -6.99 -2.27 14.56
CA TYR A 110 -8.16 -1.62 13.97
C TYR A 110 -9.29 -2.59 13.67
N ALA A 111 -8.99 -3.85 13.32
CA ALA A 111 -10.04 -4.86 13.13
C ALA A 111 -10.69 -5.22 14.47
N LEU A 112 -9.89 -5.38 15.53
CA LEU A 112 -10.36 -5.65 16.89
C LEU A 112 -11.21 -4.52 17.47
N ALA A 113 -10.97 -3.27 17.06
CA ALA A 113 -11.71 -2.11 17.55
C ALA A 113 -13.20 -2.13 17.17
N ASP A 114 -13.55 -2.71 16.02
CA ASP A 114 -14.95 -2.88 15.60
C ASP A 114 -15.15 -4.15 14.76
N LEU A 115 -15.40 -5.27 15.44
CA LEU A 115 -15.73 -6.55 14.81
C LEU A 115 -17.18 -6.63 14.32
N ASN A 116 -18.04 -5.66 14.66
CA ASN A 116 -19.43 -5.64 14.20
C ASN A 116 -19.52 -5.14 12.74
N ASP A 117 -18.58 -4.30 12.31
CA ASP A 117 -18.39 -4.00 10.89
C ASP A 117 -17.60 -5.11 10.20
N TYR A 118 -18.31 -6.18 9.83
CA TYR A 118 -17.74 -7.32 9.13
C TYR A 118 -16.94 -6.92 7.88
N ALA A 119 -17.43 -5.96 7.09
CA ALA A 119 -16.78 -5.57 5.84
C ALA A 119 -15.44 -4.90 6.11
N GLN A 120 -15.41 -3.98 7.08
CA GLN A 120 -14.20 -3.28 7.48
C GLN A 120 -13.19 -4.22 8.15
N ALA A 121 -13.63 -5.04 9.11
CA ALA A 121 -12.75 -6.01 9.78
C ALA A 121 -12.16 -7.04 8.82
N LYS A 122 -12.96 -7.54 7.86
CA LYS A 122 -12.48 -8.44 6.80
C LYS A 122 -11.45 -7.78 5.88
N LEU A 123 -11.67 -6.52 5.50
CA LEU A 123 -10.73 -5.76 4.67
C LEU A 123 -9.40 -5.56 5.39
N LEU A 124 -9.44 -5.20 6.68
CA LEU A 124 -8.26 -5.03 7.51
C LEU A 124 -7.47 -6.33 7.65
N LEU A 125 -8.18 -7.46 7.88
CA LEU A 125 -7.55 -8.78 7.91
C LEU A 125 -6.91 -9.15 6.56
N ALA A 126 -7.55 -8.83 5.45
CA ALA A 126 -6.99 -9.07 4.11
C ALA A 126 -5.72 -8.23 3.87
N LYS A 127 -5.70 -6.96 4.27
CA LYS A 127 -4.50 -6.09 4.21
C LYS A 127 -3.38 -6.59 5.13
N ALA A 128 -3.73 -7.10 6.31
CA ALA A 128 -2.76 -7.76 7.19
C ALA A 128 -2.16 -9.00 6.52
N LYS A 129 -2.99 -9.86 5.88
CA LYS A 129 -2.51 -11.01 5.12
C LYS A 129 -1.60 -10.61 3.95
N SER A 130 -1.92 -9.53 3.25
CA SER A 130 -1.07 -8.97 2.19
C SER A 130 0.31 -8.51 2.72
N THR A 131 0.31 -7.87 3.89
CA THR A 131 1.56 -7.48 4.59
C THR A 131 2.37 -8.70 4.98
N TYR A 132 1.73 -9.72 5.56
CA TYR A 132 2.38 -10.99 5.90
C TYR A 132 2.97 -11.69 4.67
N ALA A 133 2.22 -11.78 3.56
CA ALA A 133 2.72 -12.38 2.32
C ALA A 133 3.98 -11.69 1.78
N THR A 134 4.15 -10.39 2.08
CA THR A 134 5.35 -9.64 1.75
C THR A 134 6.53 -9.96 2.69
N LEU A 135 6.26 -10.25 3.96
CA LEU A 135 7.27 -10.67 4.94
C LEU A 135 7.71 -12.13 4.77
N GLN A 136 6.80 -13.00 4.33
CA GLN A 136 6.96 -14.45 4.28
C GLN A 136 8.27 -14.92 3.60
N PRO A 137 8.72 -14.37 2.46
CA PRO A 137 9.97 -14.79 1.82
C PRO A 137 11.23 -14.53 2.66
N HIS A 138 11.11 -13.73 3.72
CA HIS A 138 12.20 -13.34 4.61
C HIS A 138 12.12 -14.02 5.98
N MET A 139 11.20 -14.98 6.15
CA MET A 139 10.99 -15.71 7.39
C MET A 139 11.54 -17.12 7.25
N GLU A 140 12.32 -17.56 8.23
CA GLU A 140 12.75 -18.98 8.35
C GLU A 140 11.73 -19.77 9.20
N LEU A 141 10.43 -19.59 8.93
CA LEU A 141 9.35 -20.27 9.64
C LEU A 141 8.49 -21.09 8.67
N ASP A 142 7.88 -22.16 9.19
CA ASP A 142 6.80 -22.84 8.50
C ASP A 142 5.57 -21.92 8.44
N ALA A 143 5.20 -21.53 7.21
CA ALA A 143 4.07 -20.65 6.93
C ALA A 143 2.72 -21.29 7.28
N GLY A 144 2.63 -22.62 7.36
CA GLY A 144 1.36 -23.35 7.48
C GLY A 144 0.54 -22.97 8.71
N GLU A 145 1.18 -22.79 9.87
CA GLU A 145 0.47 -22.38 11.10
C GLU A 145 -0.08 -20.95 11.02
N ILE A 146 0.69 -20.04 10.41
CA ILE A 146 0.31 -18.63 10.30
C ILE A 146 -0.80 -18.46 9.27
N ASP A 147 -0.70 -19.13 8.13
CA ASP A 147 -1.75 -19.15 7.10
C ASP A 147 -3.06 -19.69 7.66
N LYS A 148 -2.98 -20.79 8.41
CA LYS A 148 -4.14 -21.34 9.11
C LYS A 148 -4.73 -20.35 10.11
N ALA A 149 -3.91 -19.65 10.88
CA ALA A 149 -4.39 -18.65 11.82
C ALA A 149 -5.12 -17.48 11.12
N PHE A 150 -4.68 -17.06 9.92
CA PHE A 150 -5.43 -16.08 9.12
C PHE A 150 -6.79 -16.60 8.65
N GLU A 151 -6.87 -17.88 8.25
CA GLU A 151 -8.12 -18.53 7.87
C GLU A 151 -9.08 -18.68 9.06
N ASP A 152 -8.56 -19.08 10.21
CA ASP A 152 -9.32 -19.23 11.44
C ASP A 152 -9.80 -17.86 11.96
N ALA A 153 -8.98 -16.81 11.87
CA ALA A 153 -9.39 -15.42 12.14
C ALA A 153 -10.50 -14.96 11.20
N LEU A 154 -10.38 -15.21 9.89
CA LEU A 154 -11.44 -14.86 8.93
C LEU A 154 -12.74 -15.61 9.25
N THR A 155 -12.64 -16.87 9.66
CA THR A 155 -13.77 -17.71 10.06
C THR A 155 -14.40 -17.20 11.36
N ALA A 156 -13.61 -16.65 12.28
CA ALA A 156 -14.04 -16.05 13.53
C ALA A 156 -14.72 -14.68 13.36
N LEU A 157 -14.45 -13.94 12.27
CA LEU A 157 -15.23 -12.73 11.94
C LEU A 157 -16.72 -13.03 11.67
N GLY A 158 -17.08 -14.29 11.46
CA GLY A 158 -18.44 -14.68 11.12
C GLY A 158 -18.78 -14.35 9.67
N ASN A 159 -20.07 -14.18 9.40
CA ASN A 159 -20.59 -13.79 8.09
C ASN A 159 -21.99 -13.20 8.29
N PRO A 160 -22.26 -11.93 7.93
CA PRO A 160 -23.60 -11.36 8.07
C PRO A 160 -24.66 -12.05 7.19
N GLY A 161 -24.24 -12.77 6.15
CA GLY A 161 -25.13 -13.42 5.20
C GLY A 161 -25.80 -12.43 4.24
N LEU A 162 -26.24 -12.92 3.09
CA LEU A 162 -27.02 -12.10 2.15
C LEU A 162 -28.46 -12.03 2.68
N PHE A 163 -28.88 -10.86 3.16
CA PHE A 163 -30.16 -10.67 3.85
C PHE A 163 -30.36 -11.61 5.06
N GLY A 164 -29.27 -11.97 5.75
CA GLY A 164 -29.28 -12.88 6.89
C GLY A 164 -29.29 -14.37 6.54
N VAL A 165 -29.40 -14.74 5.26
CA VAL A 165 -29.23 -16.13 4.83
C VAL A 165 -27.77 -16.52 4.95
N GLY A 166 -27.49 -17.58 5.71
CA GLY A 166 -26.12 -18.02 5.99
C GLY A 166 -25.40 -17.19 7.04
N LYS A 167 -26.14 -16.46 7.89
CA LYS A 167 -25.57 -15.67 8.98
C LYS A 167 -24.77 -16.57 9.94
N LYS A 168 -23.56 -16.14 10.25
CA LYS A 168 -22.70 -16.66 11.32
C LYS A 168 -22.28 -15.49 12.19
N GLU A 169 -22.56 -15.56 13.48
CA GLU A 169 -22.13 -14.52 14.42
C GLU A 169 -20.60 -14.48 14.53
N PRO A 170 -20.01 -13.30 14.76
CA PRO A 170 -18.59 -13.20 15.07
C PRO A 170 -18.26 -13.90 16.39
N ASP A 171 -17.05 -14.42 16.47
CA ASP A 171 -16.40 -14.94 17.67
C ASP A 171 -15.18 -14.05 17.99
N PRO A 172 -15.37 -13.00 18.81
CA PRO A 172 -14.32 -12.04 19.13
C PRO A 172 -13.10 -12.66 19.81
N GLU A 173 -13.31 -13.65 20.68
CA GLU A 173 -12.23 -14.30 21.42
C GLU A 173 -11.39 -15.18 20.49
N ALA A 174 -12.03 -15.96 19.61
CA ALA A 174 -11.31 -16.71 18.59
C ALA A 174 -10.57 -15.78 17.62
N PHE A 175 -11.19 -14.66 17.21
CA PHE A 175 -10.52 -13.68 16.34
C PHE A 175 -9.27 -13.13 17.01
N LYS A 176 -9.40 -12.64 18.25
CA LYS A 176 -8.29 -12.09 19.04
C LYS A 176 -7.18 -13.11 19.24
N SER A 177 -7.52 -14.34 19.63
CA SER A 177 -6.54 -15.41 19.83
C SER A 177 -5.72 -15.68 18.57
N ASN A 178 -6.35 -15.73 17.41
CA ASN A 178 -5.67 -16.00 16.15
C ASN A 178 -4.76 -14.84 15.72
N VAL A 179 -5.23 -13.59 15.79
CA VAL A 179 -4.39 -12.43 15.41
C VAL A 179 -3.23 -12.21 16.38
N SER A 180 -3.42 -12.48 17.67
CA SER A 180 -2.32 -12.44 18.66
C SER A 180 -1.30 -13.55 18.44
N PHE A 181 -1.74 -14.75 18.04
CA PHE A 181 -0.83 -15.83 17.64
C PHE A 181 0.05 -15.38 16.46
N ILE A 182 -0.56 -14.80 15.42
CA ILE A 182 0.17 -14.28 14.25
C ILE A 182 1.16 -13.19 14.66
N GLN A 183 0.72 -12.20 15.45
CA GLN A 183 1.56 -11.10 15.95
C GLN A 183 2.79 -11.64 16.70
N ASN A 184 2.58 -12.53 17.67
CA ASN A 184 3.65 -13.07 18.51
C ASN A 184 4.69 -13.88 17.71
N LYS A 185 4.26 -14.60 16.67
CA LYS A 185 5.17 -15.36 15.80
C LYS A 185 6.03 -14.44 14.93
N ILE A 186 5.48 -13.34 14.44
CA ILE A 186 6.13 -12.46 13.47
C ILE A 186 6.97 -11.36 14.16
N SER A 187 6.50 -10.80 15.28
CA SER A 187 7.12 -9.62 15.90
C SER A 187 8.58 -9.84 16.33
N LEU A 188 8.91 -11.07 16.73
CA LEU A 188 10.25 -11.43 17.19
C LEU A 188 11.28 -11.57 16.06
N LEU A 189 10.84 -11.69 14.80
CA LEU A 189 11.72 -11.96 13.67
C LEU A 189 12.33 -10.69 13.06
N PHE A 190 11.67 -9.56 13.22
CA PHE A 190 12.04 -8.30 12.59
C PHE A 190 12.07 -7.16 13.62
N PRO A 191 13.02 -7.19 14.57
CA PRO A 191 13.17 -6.11 15.54
C PRO A 191 13.58 -4.82 14.83
N LEU A 192 13.07 -3.69 15.32
CA LEU A 192 13.51 -2.37 14.88
C LEU A 192 14.89 -2.08 15.50
N GLN A 193 15.87 -1.76 14.65
CA GLN A 193 17.26 -1.52 15.02
C GLN A 193 17.58 -0.02 14.90
N GLY A 194 18.36 0.51 15.84
CA GLY A 194 18.82 1.91 15.81
C GLY A 194 17.97 2.90 16.61
N ALA A 195 17.05 2.44 17.45
CA ALA A 195 16.63 3.22 18.62
C ALA A 195 17.82 3.22 19.60
N GLU A 196 18.49 4.36 19.79
CA GLU A 196 19.58 4.45 20.77
C GLU A 196 19.04 4.15 22.17
N GLY A 197 19.38 2.95 22.69
CA GLY A 197 19.10 2.52 24.06
C GLY A 197 17.73 1.85 24.22
N GLU A 198 17.76 0.64 24.79
CA GLU A 198 16.63 -0.25 25.09
C GLU A 198 16.06 -1.01 23.88
N GLU A 199 15.94 -2.34 24.06
CA GLU A 199 14.99 -3.15 23.30
C GLU A 199 13.63 -2.45 23.37
N ALA A 200 13.31 -1.68 22.32
CA ALA A 200 12.02 -1.04 22.19
C ALA A 200 11.01 -2.16 21.87
N SER A 201 10.45 -2.75 22.92
CA SER A 201 9.20 -3.49 22.80
C SER A 201 8.15 -2.47 22.36
N PRO A 202 7.59 -2.56 21.14
CA PRO A 202 6.59 -1.60 20.70
C PRO A 202 5.26 -1.99 21.35
N SER A 203 5.11 -1.72 22.64
CA SER A 203 3.78 -1.61 23.22
C SER A 203 3.18 -0.31 22.71
N LEU A 204 2.28 -0.43 21.73
CA LEU A 204 1.36 0.67 21.42
C LEU A 204 0.70 1.13 22.73
N PRO A 205 0.56 2.45 22.98
CA PRO A 205 -0.29 2.92 24.05
C PRO A 205 -1.72 2.43 23.77
N VAL A 206 -2.23 1.57 24.64
CA VAL A 206 -3.66 1.28 24.73
C VAL A 206 -4.26 2.43 25.55
N ASP A 207 -4.44 3.59 24.92
CA ASP A 207 -5.24 4.67 25.49
C ASP A 207 -6.10 5.31 24.41
N GLU A 208 -7.40 5.09 24.61
CA GLU A 208 -8.59 5.67 23.98
C GLU A 208 -8.75 5.61 22.46
N PRO A 209 -9.97 5.32 21.95
CA PRO A 209 -10.25 5.46 20.54
C PRO A 209 -10.08 6.94 20.19
N VAL A 210 -9.02 7.26 19.46
CA VAL A 210 -8.87 8.54 18.80
C VAL A 210 -10.13 8.71 17.94
N GLN A 211 -11.03 9.60 18.39
CA GLN A 211 -12.16 10.01 17.57
C GLN A 211 -11.60 10.53 16.26
N HIS A 212 -11.76 9.77 15.19
CA HIS A 212 -11.46 10.27 13.86
C HIS A 212 -12.34 11.49 13.64
N ALA A 213 -11.71 12.66 13.47
CA ALA A 213 -12.41 13.84 12.99
C ALA A 213 -13.24 13.41 11.74
N PRO A 214 -14.51 13.83 11.62
CA PRO A 214 -15.32 13.51 10.46
C PRO A 214 -14.52 13.81 9.20
N LEU A 215 -14.44 12.84 8.28
CA LEU A 215 -13.77 13.00 6.99
C LEU A 215 -14.32 14.26 6.33
N GLU A 216 -13.58 15.37 6.40
CA GLU A 216 -13.86 16.51 5.54
C GLU A 216 -13.66 16.02 4.12
N ARG A 217 -14.76 15.87 3.39
CA ARG A 217 -14.72 15.61 1.95
C ARG A 217 -14.07 16.82 1.30
N THR A 218 -12.75 16.78 1.14
CA THR A 218 -12.05 17.78 0.35
C THR A 218 -12.46 17.53 -1.10
N GLN A 219 -13.34 18.39 -1.61
CA GLN A 219 -13.81 18.34 -2.99
C GLN A 219 -12.64 18.73 -3.91
N LYS A 220 -11.82 17.75 -4.30
CA LYS A 220 -10.69 17.92 -5.25
C LYS A 220 -11.14 18.09 -6.70
N THR A 221 -12.43 18.37 -6.95
CA THR A 221 -12.96 18.62 -8.28
C THR A 221 -12.73 20.08 -8.63
N ASN A 222 -11.72 20.35 -9.47
CA ASN A 222 -11.57 21.67 -10.07
C ASN A 222 -12.62 21.82 -11.17
N VAL A 223 -13.75 22.45 -10.83
CA VAL A 223 -14.89 22.68 -11.75
C VAL A 223 -14.43 23.38 -13.03
N GLY A 224 -13.44 24.26 -12.95
CA GLY A 224 -12.84 24.91 -14.11
C GLY A 224 -12.19 23.92 -15.08
N VAL A 225 -11.43 22.94 -14.56
CA VAL A 225 -10.81 21.89 -15.38
C VAL A 225 -11.87 21.00 -16.02
N THR A 226 -12.93 20.63 -15.29
CA THR A 226 -14.02 19.80 -15.82
C THR A 226 -14.75 20.51 -16.97
N ILE A 227 -15.06 21.80 -16.82
CA ILE A 227 -15.72 22.59 -17.87
C ILE A 227 -14.84 22.69 -19.12
N VAL A 228 -13.54 22.92 -18.96
CA VAL A 228 -12.60 23.02 -20.08
C VAL A 228 -12.50 21.70 -20.85
N VAL A 229 -12.45 20.56 -20.16
CA VAL A 229 -12.41 19.24 -20.81
C VAL A 229 -13.69 18.95 -21.60
N ILE A 230 -14.86 19.26 -21.03
CA ILE A 230 -16.15 19.07 -21.71
C ILE A 230 -16.25 19.98 -22.94
N ALA A 231 -15.83 21.24 -22.84
CA ALA A 231 -15.83 22.18 -23.95
C ALA A 231 -14.88 21.74 -25.08
N ALA A 232 -13.69 21.24 -24.74
CA ALA A 232 -12.73 20.72 -25.72
C ALA A 232 -13.28 19.49 -26.46
N MET A 233 -13.92 18.56 -25.75
CA MET A 233 -14.58 17.39 -26.33
C MET A 233 -15.70 17.79 -27.29
N ALA A 234 -16.54 18.75 -26.91
CA ALA A 234 -17.60 19.26 -27.77
C ALA A 234 -17.06 19.96 -29.02
N ALA A 235 -15.98 20.73 -28.90
CA ALA A 235 -15.33 21.38 -30.04
C ALA A 235 -14.73 20.37 -31.03
N ILE A 236 -14.10 19.31 -30.53
CA ILE A 236 -13.55 18.23 -31.36
C ILE A 236 -14.69 17.49 -32.08
N GLY A 237 -15.75 17.11 -31.37
CA GLY A 237 -16.92 16.47 -31.97
C GLY A 237 -17.59 17.35 -33.04
N GLY A 238 -17.76 18.64 -32.74
CA GLY A 238 -18.29 19.63 -33.68
C GLY A 238 -17.42 19.80 -34.93
N PHE A 239 -16.09 19.84 -34.76
CA PHE A 239 -15.14 19.94 -35.87
C PHE A 239 -15.19 18.70 -36.79
N ILE A 240 -15.27 17.50 -36.21
CA ILE A 240 -15.39 16.25 -36.97
C ILE A 240 -16.68 16.23 -37.79
N ILE A 241 -17.82 16.61 -37.19
CA ILE A 241 -19.12 16.68 -37.88
C ILE A 241 -19.08 17.72 -39.02
N TRP A 242 -18.52 18.91 -38.77
CA TRP A 242 -18.38 19.95 -39.78
C TRP A 242 -17.49 19.51 -40.95
N TRP A 243 -16.37 18.86 -40.67
CA TRP A 243 -15.45 18.36 -41.69
C TRP A 243 -16.07 17.26 -42.57
N MET A 244 -16.87 16.36 -41.97
CA MET A 244 -17.62 15.35 -42.73
C MET A 244 -18.69 15.98 -43.63
N ARG A 245 -19.36 17.06 -43.20
CA ARG A 245 -20.36 17.76 -44.03
C ARG A 245 -19.75 18.54 -45.19
N ARG A 246 -18.48 18.96 -45.08
CA ARG A 246 -17.77 19.68 -46.14
C ARG A 246 -17.19 18.77 -47.24
N LYS A 247 -17.17 17.46 -47.01
CA LYS A 247 -16.73 16.44 -47.97
C LYS A 247 -17.88 15.77 -48.75
N LYS A 248 -19.13 16.16 -48.48
CA LYS A 248 -20.28 15.94 -49.37
C LYS A 248 -20.45 17.16 -50.25
#